data_AF-A0A971ZVG6-F1
#
_entry.id   AF-A0A971ZVG6-F1
#
_cell.length_a   1.000
_cell.length_b   1.000
_cell.length_c   1.000
_cell.angle_alpha   90.00
_cell.angle_beta   90.00
_cell.angle_gamma   90.00
#
_symmetry.space_group_name_H-M   'P 1'
#
loop_
_entity.id
_entity.type
_entity.pdbx_description
1 polymer ?
#
loop_
_entity_poly.entity_id
_entity_poly.type
_entity_poly.pdbx_seq_one_letter_code
_entity_poly.pdbx_strand_id
1 'polypeptide(L)' 'MSNCVLWARVSSREQREGYSIDAQLRITREKAQREGWHIVREFVVAESAKRGAERVAFNQMLKWVVANAR' A
#
# COMPACT_ATOMS: atom_id res chain seq x y z
N MET A 1 -8.70 -15.87 -10.61
CA MET A 1 -7.95 -14.61 -10.55
C MET A 1 -8.03 -14.12 -9.12
N SER A 2 -6.90 -14.04 -8.41
CA SER A 2 -6.92 -13.71 -6.97
C SER A 2 -6.90 -12.20 -6.79
N ASN A 3 -7.91 -11.66 -6.11
CA ASN A 3 -7.97 -10.23 -5.80
C ASN A 3 -7.03 -9.90 -4.64
N CYS A 4 -6.31 -8.79 -4.73
CA CYS A 4 -5.41 -8.32 -3.68
C CYS A 4 -5.48 -6.80 -3.50
N VAL A 5 -5.11 -6.34 -2.31
CA VAL A 5 -4.85 -4.92 -2.03
C VAL A 5 -3.34 -4.68 -1.96
N LEU A 6 -2.90 -3.51 -2.39
CA LEU A 6 -1.51 -3.09 -2.31
C LEU A 6 -1.36 -2.05 -1.21
N TRP A 7 -0.38 -2.22 -0.32
CA TRP A 7 -0.04 -1.26 0.72
C TRP A 7 1.42 -0.83 0.59
N ALA A 8 1.68 0.47 0.44
CA ALA A 8 3.02 1.05 0.34
C ALA A 8 3.20 2.19 1.34
N ARG A 9 4.34 2.23 2.05
CA ARG A 9 4.62 3.29 3.04
C ARG A 9 6.10 3.61 3.17
N VAL A 10 6.39 4.85 3.58
CA VAL A 10 7.73 5.28 4.04
C VAL A 10 7.64 5.90 5.43
N SER A 11 8.71 5.81 6.22
CA SER A 11 8.70 6.31 7.61
C SER A 11 9.06 7.79 7.73
N SER A 12 9.80 8.33 6.75
CA SER A 12 10.09 9.76 6.62
C SER A 12 10.00 10.21 5.17
N ARG A 13 9.89 11.54 4.97
CA ARG A 13 9.86 12.14 3.63
C ARG A 13 11.21 12.02 2.92
N GLU A 14 12.32 12.06 3.66
CA GLU A 14 13.69 11.87 3.15
C GLU A 14 13.92 10.47 2.57
N GLN A 15 13.22 9.45 3.07
CA GLN A 15 13.29 8.09 2.51
C GLN A 15 12.66 7.95 1.13
N ARG A 16 11.96 8.98 0.62
CA ARG A 16 11.43 8.96 -0.75
C ARG A 16 12.53 8.89 -1.81
N GLU A 17 13.76 9.31 -1.52
CA GLU A 17 14.82 9.31 -2.53
C GLU A 17 15.61 8.00 -2.59
N GLY A 18 15.80 7.30 -1.47
CA GLY A 18 16.60 6.05 -1.39
C GLY A 18 15.82 4.73 -1.56
N TYR A 19 14.55 4.70 -1.14
CA TYR A 19 13.61 3.57 -1.30
C TYR A 19 12.21 4.14 -1.55
N SER A 20 12.06 4.82 -2.69
CA SER A 20 10.86 5.58 -3.02
C SER A 20 9.59 4.71 -2.95
N ILE A 21 8.47 5.36 -2.60
CA ILE A 21 7.14 4.73 -2.72
C ILE A 21 6.93 4.20 -4.13
N ASP A 22 7.40 4.93 -5.14
CA ASP A 22 7.25 4.53 -6.54
C ASP A 22 7.99 3.23 -6.84
N ALA A 23 9.16 3.00 -6.23
CA ALA A 23 9.88 1.74 -6.34
C ALA A 23 9.10 0.59 -5.68
N GLN A 24 8.51 0.83 -4.50
CA GLN A 24 7.65 -0.16 -3.83
C GLN A 24 6.44 -0.51 -4.68
N LEU A 25 5.75 0.50 -5.23
CA LEU A 25 4.59 0.34 -6.12
C LEU A 25 4.96 -0.45 -7.37
N ARG A 26 6.08 -0.12 -8.03
CA ARG A 26 6.55 -0.83 -9.22
C ARG A 26 6.79 -2.31 -8.93
N ILE A 27 7.59 -2.62 -7.90
CA ILE A 27 7.93 -4.01 -7.55
C ILE A 27 6.69 -4.82 -7.19
N THR A 28 5.75 -4.23 -6.43
CA THR A 28 4.54 -4.93 -5.99
C THR A 28 3.54 -5.12 -7.12
N ARG A 29 3.38 -4.14 -8.03
CA ARG A 29 2.58 -4.27 -9.26
C ARG A 29 3.15 -5.33 -10.20
N GLU A 30 4.45 -5.31 -10.46
CA GLU A 30 5.12 -6.32 -11.29
C GLU A 30 4.93 -7.72 -10.71
N LYS A 31 5.05 -7.87 -9.39
CA LYS A 31 4.76 -9.16 -8.75
C LYS A 31 3.29 -9.56 -8.95
N ALA A 32 2.33 -8.69 -8.67
CA ALA A 32 0.91 -9.01 -8.86
C ALA A 32 0.62 -9.44 -10.31
N GLN A 33 1.22 -8.75 -11.28
CA GLN A 33 1.11 -9.12 -12.70
C GLN A 33 1.70 -10.50 -12.98
N ARG A 34 2.91 -10.80 -12.52
CA ARG A 34 3.56 -12.12 -12.70
C ARG A 34 2.76 -13.26 -12.08
N GLU A 35 2.09 -13.01 -10.96
CA GLU A 35 1.30 -14.02 -10.24
C GLU A 35 -0.17 -14.09 -10.71
N GLY A 36 -0.58 -13.24 -11.67
CA GLY A 36 -1.97 -13.17 -12.14
C GLY A 36 -2.96 -12.66 -11.08
N TRP A 37 -2.49 -11.84 -10.14
CA TRP A 37 -3.32 -11.19 -9.12
C TRP A 37 -3.93 -9.90 -9.64
N HIS A 38 -5.16 -9.63 -9.23
CA HIS A 38 -5.87 -8.40 -9.56
C HIS A 38 -5.79 -7.42 -8.38
N ILE A 39 -5.01 -6.34 -8.54
CA ILE A 39 -4.94 -5.28 -7.53
C ILE A 39 -6.25 -4.48 -7.59
N VAL A 40 -7.11 -4.67 -6.60
CA VAL A 40 -8.41 -3.97 -6.53
C VAL A 40 -8.31 -2.56 -5.95
N ARG A 41 -7.26 -2.31 -5.16
CA ARG A 41 -6.99 -0.99 -4.57
C ARG A 41 -5.56 -0.86 -4.07
N GLU A 42 -5.01 0.34 -4.18
CA GLU A 42 -3.71 0.70 -3.62
C GLU A 42 -3.88 1.70 -2.47
N PHE A 43 -3.14 1.50 -1.39
CA PHE A 43 -3.10 2.33 -0.20
C PHE A 43 -1.67 2.81 0.01
N VAL A 44 -1.45 4.12 -0.12
CA VAL A 44 -0.12 4.73 -0.13
C VAL A 44 0.00 5.75 0.99
N VAL A 45 0.98 5.58 1.88
CA VAL A 45 1.23 6.48 3.02
C VAL A 45 2.62 7.06 2.92
N ALA A 46 2.68 8.33 2.53
CA ALA A 46 3.92 9.01 2.18
C ALA A 46 4.55 9.83 3.32
N GLU A 47 4.01 9.71 4.53
CA GLU A 47 4.40 10.51 5.69
C GLU A 47 4.07 9.75 6.98
N SER A 48 4.96 9.78 7.97
CA SER A 48 4.57 9.59 9.37
C SER A 48 3.91 10.89 9.85
N ALA A 49 2.71 11.17 9.33
CA ALA A 49 1.97 12.40 9.64
C ALA A 49 1.55 12.39 11.12
N LYS A 50 2.44 12.79 12.04
CA LYS A 50 2.28 12.66 13.50
C LYS A 50 2.20 11.18 13.94
N ARG A 51 2.65 10.89 15.17
CA ARG A 51 2.48 9.57 15.80
C ARG A 51 1.03 9.10 15.61
N GLY A 52 0.81 8.05 14.82
CA GLY A 52 -0.49 7.38 14.70
C GLY A 52 -1.24 7.59 13.38
N ALA A 53 -0.87 8.49 12.47
CA ALA A 53 -1.58 8.59 11.18
C ALA A 53 -1.38 7.35 10.29
N GLU A 54 -0.23 6.69 10.40
CA GLU A 54 0.02 5.41 9.76
C GLU A 54 -0.97 4.34 10.22
N ARG A 55 -1.36 4.36 11.50
CA ARG A 55 -2.37 3.46 12.07
C ARG A 55 -3.76 3.80 11.56
N VAL A 56 -4.08 5.09 11.43
CA VAL A 56 -5.37 5.53 10.87
C VAL A 56 -5.51 5.05 9.42
N ALA A 57 -4.50 5.28 8.58
CA ALA A 57 -4.52 4.85 7.19
C ALA A 57 -4.55 3.31 7.05
N PHE A 58 -3.80 2.59 7.89
CA PHE A 58 -3.83 1.14 7.92
C PHE A 58 -5.21 0.61 8.34
N ASN A 59 -5.83 1.22 9.36
CA ASN A 59 -7.18 0.86 9.80
C ASN A 59 -8.24 1.18 8.73
N GLN A 60 -8.07 2.24 7.94
CA GLN A 60 -8.95 2.52 6.80
C GLN A 60 -8.83 1.44 5.72
N MET A 61 -7.60 0.98 5.44
CA MET A 61 -7.37 -0.15 4.53
C MET A 61 -8.04 -1.42 5.04
N LEU A 62 -7.87 -1.76 6.33
CA LEU A 62 -8.54 -2.92 6.94
C LEU A 62 -10.07 -2.81 6.86
N LYS A 63 -10.64 -1.66 7.21
CA LYS A 63 -12.09 -1.42 7.10
C LYS A 63 -12.58 -1.61 5.67
N TRP A 64 -11.82 -1.14 4.69
CA TRP A 64 -12.13 -1.34 3.29
C TRP A 64 -12.10 -2.83 2.92
N VAL A 65 -11.06 -3.57 3.31
CA VAL A 65 -10.96 -5.02 3.06
C VAL A 65 -12.15 -5.75 3.68
N VAL A 66 -12.48 -5.50 4.94
CA VAL A 66 -13.64 -6.15 5.61
C VAL A 66 -14.96 -5.85 4.89
N ALA A 67 -15.14 -4.64 4.36
CA ALA A 67 -16.35 -4.27 3.64
C ALA A 67 -16.43 -4.87 2.22
N ASN A 68 -15.31 -5.23 1.59
CA ASN A 68 -15.23 -5.57 0.17
C ASN A 68 -14.72 -7.00 -0.12
N ALA A 69 -14.13 -7.69 0.85
CA ALA A 69 -13.72 -9.09 0.72
C ALA A 69 -14.97 -9.98 0.87
N ARG A 70 -15.57 -10.33 -0.26
CA ARG A 70 -16.66 -11.31 -0.37
C ARG A 70 -16.27 -12.39 -1.37
#